data_AF-A0A2G9N8Y0-F1
#
_entry.id   AF-A0A2G9N8Y0-F1
#
_cell.length_a   1.000
_cell.length_b   1.000
_cell.length_c   1.000
_cell.angle_alpha   90.00
_cell.angle_beta   90.00
_cell.angle_gamma   90.00
#
_symmetry.space_group_name_H-M   'P 1'
#
loop_
_entity.id
_entity.type
_entity.pdbx_description
1 polymer ?
#
loop_
_entity_poly.entity_id
_entity_poly.type
_entity_poly.pdbx_seq_one_letter_code
_entity_poly.pdbx_strand_id
1 'polypeptide(L)'
;MCNLKDAKRWIKLAEMQVKENNVEKARESYLEAASIYVLQLEFTKDNHLLKHANECYMKSKEVIGKKWEKVLTKQELAQRTLIELNEDKITIEDLRMEIENV
;
A
#
# COMPACT_ATOMS: atom_id res chain seq x y z
N MET A 1 13.87 4.44 -10.15
CA MET A 1 14.12 4.02 -8.75
C MET A 1 13.19 4.81 -7.85
N CYS A 2 12.20 4.15 -7.22
CA CYS A 2 11.36 4.80 -6.21
C CYS A 2 12.22 5.14 -4.99
N ASN A 3 12.19 6.39 -4.54
CA ASN A 3 12.96 6.85 -3.39
C ASN A 3 12.05 7.30 -2.22
N LEU A 4 12.64 7.58 -1.05
CA LEU A 4 11.88 8.03 0.13
C LEU A 4 11.09 9.34 -0.10
N LYS A 5 11.48 10.19 -1.06
CA LYS A 5 10.72 11.38 -1.44
C LYS A 5 9.43 10.98 -2.17
N ASP A 6 9.43 9.90 -2.93
CA ASP A 6 8.23 9.39 -3.61
C ASP A 6 7.22 8.85 -2.59
N ALA A 7 7.66 8.12 -1.56
CA ALA A 7 6.79 7.71 -0.45
C ALA A 7 6.13 8.93 0.24
N LYS A 8 6.89 9.99 0.49
CA LYS A 8 6.35 11.24 1.07
C LYS A 8 5.35 11.94 0.13
N ARG A 9 5.56 11.89 -1.19
CA ARG A 9 4.62 12.43 -2.18
C ARG A 9 3.31 11.64 -2.17
N TRP A 10 3.39 10.32 -2.13
CA TRP A 10 2.22 9.45 -2.03
C TRP A 10 1.40 9.70 -0.75
N ILE A 11 2.06 9.90 0.40
CA ILE A 11 1.37 10.31 1.63
C ILE A 11 0.61 11.61 1.43
N LYS A 12 1.26 12.65 0.87
CA LYS A 12 0.59 13.94 0.64
C LYS A 12 -0.57 13.83 -0.33
N LEU A 13 -0.43 13.01 -1.37
CA LEU A 13 -1.50 12.73 -2.32
C LEU A 13 -2.69 12.04 -1.63
N ALA A 14 -2.41 11.05 -0.79
CA ALA A 14 -3.43 10.36 0.00
C ALA A 14 -4.19 11.34 0.92
N GLU A 15 -3.48 12.23 1.62
CA GLU A 15 -4.09 13.25 2.48
C GLU A 15 -4.97 14.24 1.70
N MET A 16 -4.60 14.58 0.45
CA MET A 16 -5.45 15.39 -0.43
C MET A 16 -6.70 14.63 -0.86
N GLN A 17 -6.55 13.36 -1.26
CA GLN A 17 -7.67 12.50 -1.66
C GLN A 17 -8.66 12.26 -0.52
N VAL A 18 -8.20 12.13 0.74
CA VAL A 18 -9.07 12.07 1.91
C VAL A 18 -9.93 13.33 2.03
N LYS A 19 -9.34 14.53 1.82
CA LYS A 19 -10.08 15.80 1.87
C LYS A 19 -11.11 15.93 0.75
N GLU A 20 -10.82 15.33 -0.41
CA GLU A 20 -11.72 15.25 -1.56
C GLU A 20 -12.74 14.10 -1.44
N ASN A 21 -12.76 13.37 -0.31
CA ASN A 21 -13.60 12.19 -0.07
C ASN A 21 -13.36 11.02 -1.05
N ASN A 22 -12.20 11.01 -1.72
CA ASN A 22 -11.74 9.93 -2.59
C ASN A 22 -11.02 8.84 -1.79
N VAL A 23 -11.77 8.12 -0.95
CA VAL A 23 -11.22 7.16 0.04
C VAL A 23 -10.48 5.97 -0.59
N GLU A 24 -10.93 5.46 -1.73
CA GLU A 24 -10.29 4.33 -2.43
C GLU A 24 -8.90 4.71 -2.94
N LYS A 25 -8.81 5.83 -3.66
CA LYS A 25 -7.52 6.36 -4.12
C LYS A 25 -6.59 6.74 -2.98
N ALA A 26 -7.15 7.26 -1.88
CA ALA A 26 -6.37 7.55 -0.68
C ALA A 26 -5.77 6.27 -0.08
N ARG A 27 -6.55 5.19 -0.01
CA ARG A 27 -6.06 3.87 0.42
C ARG A 27 -4.93 3.40 -0.46
N GLU A 28 -5.10 3.41 -1.79
CA GLU A 28 -4.07 3.01 -2.75
C GLU A 28 -2.79 3.82 -2.55
N SER A 29 -2.91 5.14 -2.46
CA SER A 29 -1.77 6.04 -2.26
C SER A 29 -1.01 5.75 -0.95
N TYR A 30 -1.73 5.41 0.14
CA TYR A 30 -1.08 4.96 1.37
C TYR A 30 -0.40 3.59 1.23
N LEU A 31 -1.00 2.65 0.48
CA LEU A 31 -0.39 1.36 0.19
C LEU A 31 0.88 1.51 -0.67
N GLU A 32 0.89 2.41 -1.65
CA GLU A 32 2.09 2.74 -2.44
C GLU A 32 3.19 3.37 -1.58
N ALA A 33 2.84 4.27 -0.66
CA ALA A 33 3.81 4.78 0.30
C ALA A 33 4.40 3.66 1.18
N ALA A 34 3.55 2.75 1.67
CA ALA A 34 3.98 1.60 2.46
C ALA A 34 4.91 0.67 1.68
N SER A 35 4.59 0.36 0.41
CA SER A 35 5.38 -0.52 -0.46
C SER A 35 6.78 0.07 -0.71
N ILE A 36 6.88 1.39 -0.92
CA ILE A 36 8.16 2.08 -1.13
C ILE A 36 9.00 2.04 0.16
N TYR A 37 8.41 2.26 1.33
CA TYR A 37 9.15 2.15 2.59
C TYR A 37 9.67 0.74 2.84
N VAL A 38 8.88 -0.30 2.54
CA VAL A 38 9.32 -1.71 2.63
C VAL A 38 10.48 -1.98 1.67
N LEU A 39 10.39 -1.49 0.43
CA LEU A 39 11.45 -1.66 -0.56
C LEU A 39 12.74 -0.94 -0.12
N GLN A 40 12.64 0.28 0.40
CA GLN A 40 13.80 1.03 0.90
C GLN A 40 14.39 0.39 2.16
N LEU A 41 13.57 -0.17 3.05
CA LEU A 41 14.02 -0.97 4.18
C LEU A 41 14.83 -2.18 3.72
N GLU A 42 14.43 -2.84 2.63
CA GLU A 42 15.18 -3.99 2.08
C GLU A 42 16.56 -3.59 1.59
N PHE A 43 16.70 -2.44 0.93
CA PHE A 43 17.98 -1.96 0.40
C PHE A 43 18.90 -1.37 1.46
N THR A 44 18.35 -0.59 2.40
CA THR A 44 19.15 0.17 3.37
C THR A 44 19.35 -0.57 4.70
N LYS A 45 18.52 -1.57 4.98
CA LYS A 45 18.42 -2.26 6.29
C LYS A 45 18.11 -1.31 7.46
N ASP A 46 17.58 -0.13 7.19
CA ASP A 46 17.19 0.84 8.22
C ASP A 46 15.83 0.49 8.83
N ASN A 47 15.86 -0.14 10.01
CA ASN A 47 14.67 -0.56 10.74
C ASN A 47 13.72 0.60 11.11
N HIS A 48 14.15 1.86 11.08
CA HIS A 48 13.24 3.00 11.28
C HIS A 48 12.19 3.10 10.16
N LEU A 49 12.51 2.63 8.95
CA LEU A 49 11.58 2.61 7.82
C LEU A 49 10.42 1.62 8.02
N LEU A 50 10.60 0.59 8.85
CA LEU A 50 9.53 -0.36 9.18
C LEU A 50 8.37 0.32 9.91
N LYS A 51 8.68 1.31 10.77
CA LYS A 51 7.66 2.09 11.47
C LYS A 51 6.82 2.90 10.48
N HIS A 52 7.46 3.60 9.55
CA HIS A 52 6.77 4.37 8.53
C HIS A 52 5.93 3.51 7.57
N ALA A 53 6.42 2.33 7.21
CA ALA A 53 5.65 1.38 6.41
C ALA A 53 4.37 0.93 7.14
N ASN A 54 4.48 0.60 8.44
CA ASN A 54 3.33 0.25 9.28
C ASN A 54 2.35 1.41 9.45
N GLU A 55 2.83 2.63 9.69
CA GLU A 55 1.99 3.83 9.79
C GLU A 55 1.19 4.06 8.49
N CYS A 56 1.83 3.92 7.33
CA CYS A 56 1.15 4.06 6.04
C CYS A 56 0.11 2.94 5.83
N TYR A 57 0.47 1.69 6.14
CA TYR A 57 -0.47 0.57 6.04
C TYR A 57 -1.67 0.72 6.98
N MET A 58 -1.45 1.17 8.21
CA MET A 58 -2.53 1.45 9.17
C MET A 58 -3.46 2.53 8.62
N LYS A 59 -2.91 3.66 8.13
CA LYS A 59 -3.71 4.72 7.50
C LYS A 59 -4.51 4.22 6.30
N SER A 60 -3.97 3.32 5.48
CA SER A 60 -4.70 2.75 4.35
C SER A 60 -5.93 1.94 4.78
N LYS A 61 -5.93 1.37 5.99
CA LYS A 61 -7.10 0.71 6.60
C LYS A 61 -8.05 1.72 7.23
N GLU A 62 -7.53 2.70 7.95
CA GLU A 62 -8.33 3.71 8.63
C GLU A 62 -9.20 4.51 7.65
N VAL A 63 -8.67 4.89 6.48
CA VAL A 63 -9.43 5.66 5.47
C VAL A 63 -10.63 4.89 4.89
N ILE A 64 -10.63 3.56 4.97
CA ILE A 64 -11.77 2.71 4.59
C ILE A 64 -12.56 2.19 5.80
N GLY A 65 -12.38 2.82 6.97
CA GLY A 65 -13.12 2.49 8.20
C GLY A 65 -12.70 1.19 8.87
N LYS A 66 -11.58 0.57 8.46
CA LYS A 66 -11.06 -0.65 9.09
C LYS A 66 -10.08 -0.30 10.19
N LYS A 67 -10.36 -0.75 11.42
CA LYS A 67 -9.45 -0.61 12.56
C LYS A 67 -8.23 -1.53 12.38
N TRP A 68 -7.02 -1.00 12.56
CA TRP A 68 -5.79 -1.77 12.46
C TRP A 68 -4.82 -1.43 13.60
N GLU A 69 -4.52 -2.40 14.45
CA GLU A 69 -3.65 -2.19 15.64
C GLU A 69 -2.41 -3.10 15.61
N LYS A 70 -2.31 -4.00 14.64
CA LYS A 70 -1.20 -4.94 14.54
C LYS A 70 0.01 -4.27 13.89
N VAL A 71 1.16 -4.31 14.56
CA VAL A 71 2.45 -4.03 13.93
C VAL A 71 2.89 -5.25 13.13
N LEU A 72 3.07 -5.04 11.83
CA LEU A 72 3.47 -6.06 10.87
C LEU A 72 4.98 -6.08 10.69
N THR A 73 5.51 -7.28 10.44
CA THR A 73 6.88 -7.49 10.00
C THR A 73 7.07 -6.99 8.56
N LYS A 74 8.33 -6.81 8.15
CA LYS A 74 8.67 -6.47 6.76
C LYS A 74 8.09 -7.47 5.76
N GLN A 75 8.19 -8.78 6.02
CA GLN A 75 7.66 -9.80 5.11
C GLN A 75 6.13 -9.72 5.00
N GLU A 76 5.44 -9.58 6.13
CA GLU A 76 3.97 -9.45 6.12
C GLU A 76 3.52 -8.18 5.39
N LEU A 77 4.21 -7.05 5.59
CA LEU A 77 3.92 -5.82 4.86
C LEU A 77 4.14 -5.98 3.36
N ALA A 78 5.28 -6.54 2.94
CA ALA A 78 5.57 -6.76 1.53
C ALA A 78 4.48 -7.60 0.84
N GLN A 79 4.09 -8.71 1.47
CA GLN A 79 3.04 -9.60 0.96
C GLN A 79 1.70 -8.88 0.89
N ARG A 80 1.30 -8.20 1.97
CA ARG A 80 0.01 -7.50 2.04
C ARG A 80 -0.07 -6.34 1.05
N THR A 81 0.95 -5.51 0.95
CA THR A 81 0.96 -4.41 -0.03
C THR A 81 0.93 -4.93 -1.45
N LEU A 82 1.63 -6.02 -1.75
CA LEU A 82 1.62 -6.63 -3.09
C LEU A 82 0.24 -7.17 -3.45
N ILE A 83 -0.38 -7.92 -2.53
CA ILE A 83 -1.72 -8.48 -2.74
C ILE A 83 -2.72 -7.34 -2.92
N GLU A 84 -2.76 -6.39 -1.99
CA GLU A 84 -3.79 -5.35 -1.97
C GLU A 84 -3.67 -4.32 -3.08
N LEU A 85 -2.46 -4.06 -3.61
CA LEU A 85 -2.26 -3.21 -4.78
C LEU A 85 -2.54 -3.94 -6.10
N ASN A 86 -2.53 -5.27 -6.09
CA ASN A 86 -2.83 -6.09 -7.27
C ASN A 86 -4.28 -6.59 -7.30
N GLU A 87 -4.95 -6.72 -6.15
CA GLU A 87 -6.39 -7.04 -6.08
C GLU A 87 -7.24 -5.97 -6.78
N ASP A 88 -6.81 -4.71 -6.78
CA ASP A 88 -7.45 -3.64 -7.56
C ASP A 88 -7.17 -3.73 -9.08
N LYS A 89 -6.30 -4.67 -9.53
CA LYS A 89 -5.95 -4.92 -10.94
C LYS A 89 -6.50 -6.23 -11.52
N ILE A 90 -6.95 -7.17 -10.69
CA ILE A 90 -7.66 -8.37 -11.17
C ILE A 90 -9.11 -7.94 -11.48
N THR A 91 -9.27 -7.16 -12.54
CA THR A 91 -10.56 -6.96 -13.18
C THR A 91 -10.98 -8.27 -13.84
N ILE A 92 -12.30 -8.47 -13.93
CA ILE A 92 -12.99 -9.68 -14.40
C ILE A 92 -12.38 -10.30 -15.68
N GLU A 93 -11.68 -9.53 -16.52
CA GLU A 93 -10.85 -9.99 -17.65
C GLU A 93 -9.85 -11.12 -17.31
N ASP A 94 -9.14 -11.07 -16.18
CA ASP A 94 -8.15 -12.11 -15.84
C ASP A 94 -8.81 -13.45 -15.47
N LEU A 95 -9.99 -13.39 -14.83
CA LEU A 95 -10.82 -14.57 -14.55
C LEU A 95 -11.49 -15.13 -15.82
N ARG A 96 -11.68 -14.30 -16.85
CA ARG A 96 -12.28 -14.70 -18.12
C ARG A 96 -11.30 -15.48 -19.01
N MET A 97 -10.01 -15.15 -18.97
CA MET A 97 -8.95 -15.89 -19.70
C MET A 97 -8.66 -17.29 -19.14
N GLU A 98 -8.95 -17.55 -17.87
CA GLU A 98 -8.82 -18.90 -17.28
C GLU A 98 -9.98 -19.83 -17.65
N ILE A 99 -11.18 -19.30 -17.94
CA ILE A 99 -12.36 -20.10 -18.32
C ILE A 99 -12.36 -20.45 -19.81
N GLU A 100 -11.78 -19.62 -20.68
CA GLU A 100 -11.74 -19.87 -22.15
C GLU A 100 -10.61 -20.81 -22.59
N ASN A 101 -9.72 -21.23 -21.68
CA ASN A 101 -8.63 -22.18 -21.95
C ASN A 101 -8.82 -23.57 -21.30
N VAL A 102 -10.05 -23.92 -20.90
CA VAL A 102 -10.44 -25.27 -20.40
C VAL A 102 -11.46 -25.90 -21.34
#